data_AF-A0AAP6RVX3-F1
#
_entry.id   AF-A0AAP6RVX3-F1
#
_cell.length_a   1.000
_cell.length_b   1.000
_cell.length_c   1.000
_cell.angle_alpha   90.00
_cell.angle_beta   90.00
_cell.angle_gamma   90.00
#
_symmetry.space_group_name_H-M   'P 1'
#
loop_
_entity.id
_entity.type
_entity.pdbx_description
1 polymer ?
#
loop_
_entity_poly.entity_id
_entity_poly.type
_entity_poly.pdbx_seq_one_letter_code
_entity_poly.pdbx_strand_id
1 'polypeptide(L)'
;MNLASHYGCSTYICWNTGAATAIWGVALFFLISGWVVPPMLSRYSRKQFLINRFFRIFPMLIAAVIVAAAIQYQFGDHLSLSIGNVLSTMMLTNQFTGYPLTLGVVWTLMIEFKFYLLITFLGRINCAKILCASAVILTLLFLQIGLVRNGAYSTSPQTMKVVNSIIHDFGFMLFMLCGSALWIIINHSERRLVGAVTLLLTLIVYNIYRYLCINKMGIHLSQDINFSTQLIVSLIFGLCLLVQKYFPYENVVTRTVCVLSNVTYSLYLLHVSLGFFLLSRLRHVIDNQYLLLAVVTIFVTLISSVTYRFIEAPGNSIGKKLQLRLKID
;
A
#
# COMPACT_ATOMS: atom_id res chain seq x y z
N MET A 1 17.47 16.46 -29.58
CA MET A 1 18.89 16.83 -29.35
C MET A 1 19.06 17.10 -27.86
N ASN A 2 20.09 16.50 -27.27
CA ASN A 2 20.23 16.17 -25.85
C ASN A 2 20.21 17.36 -24.86
N LEU A 3 19.40 17.24 -23.80
CA LEU A 3 19.53 18.00 -22.54
C LEU A 3 19.94 17.09 -21.36
N ALA A 4 20.30 15.83 -21.64
CA ALA A 4 20.58 14.81 -20.62
C ALA A 4 22.04 14.75 -20.14
N SER A 5 22.92 15.65 -20.60
CA SER A 5 24.37 15.49 -20.43
C SER A 5 25.03 16.28 -19.28
N HIS A 6 24.29 16.98 -18.41
CA HIS A 6 24.92 17.86 -17.41
C HIS A 6 24.69 17.57 -15.92
N TYR A 7 24.03 16.48 -15.54
CA TYR A 7 23.95 16.05 -14.13
C TYR A 7 24.41 14.59 -13.98
N GLY A 8 25.73 14.40 -14.10
CA GLY A 8 26.38 13.10 -13.92
C GLY A 8 26.51 12.71 -12.44
N CYS A 9 26.33 11.40 -12.19
CA CYS A 9 26.89 10.65 -11.06
C CYS A 9 26.01 10.27 -9.83
N SER A 10 24.68 10.14 -9.95
CA SER A 10 23.89 9.43 -8.91
C SER A 10 22.75 8.53 -9.43
N THR A 11 22.36 8.64 -10.69
CA THR A 11 21.14 8.03 -11.23
C THR A 11 21.34 6.72 -12.00
N TYR A 12 22.57 6.25 -12.18
CA TYR A 12 22.88 5.09 -13.02
C TYR A 12 22.37 3.74 -12.47
N ILE A 13 22.32 3.56 -11.14
CA ILE A 13 21.85 2.30 -10.52
C ILE A 13 20.31 2.18 -10.55
N CYS A 14 19.58 3.29 -10.38
CA CYS A 14 18.11 3.29 -10.34
C CYS A 14 17.46 2.99 -11.69
N TRP A 15 18.04 3.50 -12.79
CA TRP A 15 17.47 3.30 -14.13
C TRP A 15 17.70 1.90 -14.68
N ASN A 16 18.89 1.32 -14.45
CA ASN A 16 19.24 0.02 -15.04
C ASN A 16 18.65 -1.18 -14.29
N THR A 17 18.13 -0.98 -13.07
CA THR A 17 17.48 -2.03 -12.26
C THR A 17 15.95 -2.04 -12.37
N GLY A 18 15.35 -1.10 -13.12
CA GLY A 18 13.89 -0.93 -13.19
C GLY A 18 13.24 -0.58 -11.85
N ALA A 19 14.04 -0.27 -10.82
CA ALA A 19 13.56 0.03 -9.49
C ALA A 19 13.28 1.53 -9.36
N ALA A 20 12.06 1.93 -9.72
CA ALA A 20 11.55 3.23 -9.28
C ALA A 20 11.60 3.27 -7.75
N THR A 21 12.33 4.21 -7.14
CA THR A 21 12.49 4.30 -5.66
C THR A 21 11.16 4.27 -4.90
N ALA A 22 10.07 4.72 -5.52
CA ALA A 22 8.71 4.61 -5.00
C ALA A 22 8.28 3.16 -4.72
N ILE A 23 8.74 2.18 -5.50
CA ILE A 23 8.38 0.76 -5.33
C ILE A 23 8.91 0.19 -4.01
N TRP A 24 10.08 0.66 -3.56
CA TRP A 24 10.65 0.22 -2.28
C TRP A 24 9.77 0.68 -1.12
N GLY A 25 9.26 1.90 -1.18
CA GLY A 25 8.32 2.44 -0.19
C GLY A 25 7.02 1.64 -0.15
N VAL A 26 6.46 1.31 -1.32
CA VAL A 26 5.22 0.51 -1.42
C VAL A 26 5.43 -0.92 -0.91
N ALA A 27 6.54 -1.56 -1.29
CA ALA A 27 6.87 -2.89 -0.81
C ALA A 27 7.09 -2.89 0.71
N LEU A 28 7.82 -1.92 1.26
CA LEU A 28 7.96 -1.75 2.71
C LEU A 28 6.60 -1.56 3.39
N PHE A 29 5.72 -0.72 2.83
CA PHE A 29 4.36 -0.53 3.33
C PHE A 29 3.59 -1.86 3.42
N PHE A 30 3.57 -2.65 2.35
CA PHE A 30 2.89 -3.95 2.36
C PHE A 30 3.52 -4.95 3.33
N LEU A 31 4.86 -5.01 3.39
CA LEU A 31 5.55 -5.90 4.33
C LEU A 31 5.22 -5.54 5.79
N ILE A 32 5.26 -4.25 6.13
CA ILE A 32 4.94 -3.73 7.47
C ILE A 32 3.46 -3.99 7.78
N SER A 33 2.52 -3.70 6.88
CA SER A 33 1.10 -3.98 7.10
C SER A 33 0.86 -5.48 7.34
N GLY A 34 1.53 -6.34 6.58
CA GLY A 34 1.54 -7.79 6.78
C GLY A 34 2.06 -8.24 8.15
N TRP A 35 3.09 -7.55 8.67
CA TRP A 35 3.70 -7.82 9.98
C TRP A 35 2.87 -7.34 11.17
N VAL A 36 2.24 -6.15 11.06
CA VAL A 36 1.50 -5.54 12.19
C VAL A 36 0.07 -6.10 12.32
N VAL A 37 -0.57 -6.57 11.24
CA VAL A 37 -1.98 -7.01 11.27
C VAL A 37 -2.25 -8.25 12.15
N PRO A 38 -1.47 -9.34 12.09
CA PRO A 38 -1.69 -10.53 12.92
C PRO A 38 -1.80 -10.27 14.44
N PRO A 39 -0.88 -9.53 15.09
CA PRO A 39 -1.00 -9.24 16.53
C PRO A 39 -2.17 -8.32 16.86
N MET A 40 -2.69 -7.56 15.91
CA MET A 40 -3.88 -6.74 16.14
C MET A 40 -5.14 -7.61 16.18
N LEU A 41 -5.21 -8.64 15.33
CA LEU A 41 -6.33 -9.58 15.35
C LEU A 41 -6.36 -10.48 16.60
N SER A 42 -5.22 -10.70 17.27
CA SER A 42 -5.22 -11.45 18.55
C SER A 42 -5.72 -10.61 19.72
N ARG A 43 -5.62 -9.28 19.64
CA ARG A 43 -6.04 -8.33 20.70
C ARG A 43 -7.50 -7.89 20.61
N TYR A 44 -8.11 -7.99 19.43
CA TYR A 44 -9.47 -7.51 19.16
C TYR A 44 -10.35 -8.61 18.57
N SER A 45 -11.68 -8.51 18.74
CA SER A 45 -12.60 -9.36 17.99
C SER A 45 -12.57 -9.03 16.50
N ARG A 46 -13.01 -9.96 15.64
CA ARG A 46 -13.04 -9.76 14.17
C ARG A 46 -13.80 -8.49 13.77
N LYS A 47 -14.96 -8.23 14.40
CA LYS A 47 -15.77 -7.02 14.16
C LYS A 47 -15.05 -5.76 14.65
N GLN A 48 -14.49 -5.80 15.86
CA GLN A 48 -13.74 -4.66 16.42
C GLN A 48 -12.52 -4.29 15.57
N PHE A 49 -11.80 -5.29 15.05
CA PHE A 49 -10.68 -5.09 14.15
C PHE A 49 -11.10 -4.33 12.89
N LEU A 50 -12.16 -4.78 12.19
CA LEU A 50 -12.64 -4.14 10.97
C LEU A 50 -13.12 -2.71 11.21
N ILE A 51 -13.87 -2.47 12.29
CA ILE A 51 -14.32 -1.12 12.66
C ILE A 51 -13.12 -0.20 12.88
N ASN A 52 -12.10 -0.66 13.61
CA ASN A 52 -10.89 0.12 13.85
C ASN A 52 -10.19 0.52 12.54
N ARG A 53 -10.09 -0.43 11.60
CA ARG A 53 -9.45 -0.19 10.30
C ARG A 53 -10.27 0.73 9.42
N PHE A 54 -11.59 0.56 9.43
CA PHE A 54 -12.51 1.39 8.67
C PHE A 54 -12.40 2.87 9.07
N PHE A 55 -12.51 3.16 10.37
CA PHE A 55 -12.41 4.53 10.88
C PHE A 55 -11.01 5.12 10.80
N ARG A 56 -9.98 4.28 10.65
CA ARG A 56 -8.61 4.73 10.36
C ARG A 56 -8.44 5.18 8.92
N ILE A 57 -9.09 4.51 7.97
CA ILE A 57 -8.90 4.75 6.53
C ILE A 57 -9.90 5.80 6.01
N PHE A 58 -11.20 5.55 6.19
CA PHE A 58 -12.25 6.25 5.42
C PHE A 58 -12.36 7.75 5.69
N PRO A 59 -12.30 8.26 6.93
CA PRO A 59 -12.49 9.69 7.18
C PRO A 59 -11.48 10.57 6.42
N MET A 60 -10.20 10.21 6.48
CA MET A 60 -9.17 10.95 5.77
C MET A 60 -9.14 10.62 4.27
N LEU A 61 -9.45 9.39 3.86
CA LEU A 61 -9.61 9.05 2.45
C LEU A 61 -10.65 9.95 1.77
N ILE A 62 -11.84 10.10 2.35
CA ILE A 62 -12.91 10.92 1.79
C ILE A 62 -12.45 12.37 1.64
N ALA A 63 -11.84 12.93 2.69
CA ALA A 63 -11.31 14.30 2.63
C ALA A 63 -10.24 14.47 1.54
N ALA A 64 -9.30 13.52 1.42
CA ALA A 64 -8.25 13.56 0.41
C ALA A 64 -8.82 13.47 -1.01
N VAL A 65 -9.84 12.63 -1.22
CA VAL A 65 -10.52 12.52 -2.52
C VAL A 65 -11.27 13.80 -2.87
N ILE A 66 -11.92 14.46 -1.90
CA ILE A 66 -12.56 15.78 -2.12
C ILE A 66 -11.51 16.82 -2.52
N VAL A 67 -10.39 16.89 -1.81
CA VAL A 67 -9.30 17.82 -2.13
C VAL A 67 -8.72 17.54 -3.51
N ALA A 68 -8.46 16.27 -3.83
CA ALA A 68 -7.96 15.86 -5.14
C ALA A 68 -8.96 16.19 -6.26
N ALA A 69 -10.25 15.98 -6.03
CA ALA A 69 -11.32 16.31 -6.96
C ALA A 69 -11.44 17.82 -7.17
N ALA A 70 -11.37 18.61 -6.10
CA ALA A 70 -11.42 20.07 -6.16
C ALA A 70 -10.24 20.65 -6.95
N ILE A 71 -9.03 20.12 -6.75
CA ILE A 71 -7.84 20.53 -7.51
C ILE A 71 -7.98 20.17 -8.98
N GLN A 72 -8.40 18.94 -9.29
CA GLN A 72 -8.61 18.48 -10.66
C GLN A 72 -9.72 19.26 -11.36
N TYR A 73 -10.80 19.57 -10.65
CA TYR A 73 -11.85 20.42 -11.16
C TYR A 73 -11.28 21.82 -11.43
N GLN A 74 -10.71 22.52 -10.46
CA GLN A 74 -10.33 23.93 -10.65
C GLN A 74 -9.14 24.14 -11.61
N PHE A 75 -8.23 23.17 -11.71
CA PHE A 75 -6.93 23.35 -12.36
C PHE A 75 -6.52 22.23 -13.32
N GLY A 76 -7.31 21.16 -13.40
CA GLY A 76 -7.09 20.04 -14.31
C GLY A 76 -8.07 20.04 -15.47
N ASP A 77 -8.18 18.90 -16.13
CA ASP A 77 -9.15 18.71 -17.21
C ASP A 77 -10.52 18.35 -16.62
N HIS A 78 -11.42 19.34 -16.52
CA HIS A 78 -12.79 19.17 -16.01
C HIS A 78 -13.53 17.99 -16.65
N LEU A 79 -13.28 17.72 -17.94
CA LEU A 79 -13.97 16.68 -18.72
C LEU A 79 -13.62 15.27 -18.25
N SER A 80 -12.50 15.11 -17.55
CA SER A 80 -12.04 13.82 -17.02
C SER A 80 -12.65 13.45 -15.65
N LEU A 81 -13.30 14.41 -14.96
CA LEU A 81 -13.79 14.23 -13.60
C LEU A 81 -15.31 13.95 -13.57
N SER A 82 -15.67 12.67 -13.54
CA SER A 82 -17.06 12.24 -13.27
C SER A 82 -17.32 12.07 -11.78
N ILE A 83 -18.55 12.39 -11.34
CA ILE A 83 -19.05 12.08 -9.99
C ILE A 83 -18.89 10.57 -9.68
N GLY A 84 -19.05 9.72 -10.70
CA GLY A 84 -18.81 8.28 -10.59
C GLY A 84 -17.37 7.92 -10.21
N ASN A 85 -16.38 8.68 -10.70
CA ASN A 85 -14.97 8.48 -10.36
C ASN A 85 -14.73 8.81 -8.89
N VAL A 86 -15.22 9.98 -8.46
CA VAL A 86 -15.06 10.49 -7.08
C VAL A 86 -15.70 9.53 -6.08
N LEU A 87 -16.95 9.13 -6.30
CA LEU A 87 -17.66 8.20 -5.43
C LEU A 87 -17.02 6.82 -5.42
N SER A 88 -16.57 6.32 -6.58
CA SER A 88 -15.88 5.02 -6.65
C SER A 88 -14.57 5.05 -5.86
N THR A 89 -13.83 6.16 -5.88
CA THR A 89 -12.57 6.31 -5.13
C THR A 89 -12.80 6.48 -3.64
N MET A 90 -13.86 7.18 -3.23
CA MET A 90 -14.27 7.25 -1.82
C MET A 90 -14.69 5.89 -1.25
N MET A 91 -15.33 5.05 -2.07
CA MET A 91 -15.82 3.73 -1.68
C MET A 91 -14.82 2.60 -1.92
N LEU A 92 -13.66 2.88 -2.51
CA LEU A 92 -12.66 1.88 -2.92
C LEU A 92 -13.21 0.84 -3.92
N THR A 93 -14.13 1.24 -4.80
CA THR A 93 -14.82 0.36 -5.76
C THR A 93 -14.39 0.55 -7.22
N ASN A 94 -13.41 1.41 -7.51
CA ASN A 94 -12.97 1.73 -8.88
C ASN A 94 -12.67 0.50 -9.75
N GLN A 95 -12.10 -0.54 -9.16
CA GLN A 95 -11.78 -1.76 -9.90
C GLN A 95 -13.02 -2.52 -10.36
N PHE A 96 -14.15 -2.41 -9.64
CA PHE A 96 -15.41 -3.06 -10.01
C PHE A 96 -16.25 -2.19 -10.94
N THR A 97 -16.22 -0.86 -10.75
CA THR A 97 -17.00 0.08 -11.55
C THR A 97 -16.31 0.43 -12.87
N GLY A 98 -15.01 0.20 -12.99
CA GLY A 98 -14.21 0.56 -14.17
C GLY A 98 -13.89 2.05 -14.27
N TYR A 99 -14.33 2.86 -13.30
CA TYR A 99 -14.02 4.29 -13.28
C TYR A 99 -12.56 4.54 -12.90
N PRO A 100 -11.86 5.49 -13.56
CA PRO A 100 -10.49 5.83 -13.23
C PRO A 100 -10.38 6.40 -11.81
N LEU A 101 -9.21 6.21 -11.20
CA LEU A 101 -8.93 6.66 -9.85
C LEU A 101 -8.83 8.19 -9.81
N THR A 102 -9.66 8.85 -9.01
CA THR A 102 -9.51 10.30 -8.74
C THR A 102 -8.21 10.59 -7.97
N LEU A 103 -7.77 9.66 -7.13
CA LEU A 103 -6.55 9.75 -6.36
C LEU A 103 -5.68 8.54 -6.64
N GLY A 104 -4.55 8.75 -7.32
CA GLY A 104 -3.69 7.68 -7.81
C GLY A 104 -3.24 6.72 -6.71
N VAL A 105 -2.83 7.22 -5.53
CA VAL A 105 -2.26 6.39 -4.44
C VAL A 105 -3.22 5.33 -3.90
N VAL A 106 -4.53 5.51 -4.08
CA VAL A 106 -5.60 4.67 -3.53
C VAL A 106 -5.48 3.20 -3.93
N TRP A 107 -4.78 2.86 -5.03
CA TRP A 107 -4.54 1.48 -5.43
C TRP A 107 -3.89 0.63 -4.31
N THR A 108 -2.93 1.17 -3.57
CA THR A 108 -2.30 0.44 -2.44
C THR A 108 -3.26 0.28 -1.25
N LEU A 109 -4.13 1.26 -1.00
CA LEU A 109 -5.15 1.18 0.05
C LEU A 109 -6.24 0.15 -0.26
N MET A 110 -6.63 0.02 -1.54
CA MET A 110 -7.56 -1.04 -1.96
C MET A 110 -7.00 -2.43 -1.64
N ILE A 111 -5.71 -2.65 -1.92
CA ILE A 111 -5.01 -3.91 -1.58
C ILE A 111 -4.96 -4.11 -0.07
N GLU A 112 -4.59 -3.09 0.70
CA GLU A 112 -4.53 -3.17 2.15
C GLU A 112 -5.90 -3.51 2.75
N PHE A 113 -6.97 -2.87 2.27
CA PHE A 113 -8.34 -3.15 2.71
C PHE A 113 -8.76 -4.59 2.38
N LYS A 114 -8.45 -5.10 1.18
CA LYS A 114 -8.68 -6.51 0.81
C LYS A 114 -7.90 -7.47 1.71
N PHE A 115 -6.66 -7.13 2.06
CA PHE A 115 -5.86 -7.93 2.99
C PHE A 115 -6.49 -7.97 4.39
N TYR A 116 -7.08 -6.86 4.86
CA TYR A 116 -7.81 -6.86 6.13
C TYR A 116 -9.02 -7.80 6.09
N LEU A 117 -9.75 -7.85 4.98
CA LEU A 117 -10.85 -8.80 4.79
C LEU A 117 -10.34 -10.25 4.78
N LEU A 118 -9.25 -10.52 4.06
CA LEU A 118 -8.62 -11.85 4.01
C LEU A 118 -8.20 -12.33 5.40
N ILE A 119 -7.48 -11.52 6.16
CA ILE A 119 -7.01 -11.89 7.50
C ILE A 119 -8.18 -12.01 8.49
N THR A 120 -9.22 -11.18 8.36
CA THR A 120 -10.43 -11.30 9.19
C THR A 120 -11.18 -12.61 8.91
N PHE A 121 -11.23 -13.03 7.64
CA PHE A 121 -11.81 -14.31 7.24
C PHE A 121 -11.01 -15.50 7.78
N LEU A 122 -9.68 -15.48 7.62
CA LEU A 122 -8.77 -16.50 8.14
C LEU A 122 -8.77 -16.57 9.68
N GLY A 123 -9.09 -15.46 10.35
CA GLY A 123 -9.04 -15.36 11.80
C GLY A 123 -7.60 -15.41 12.31
N ARG A 124 -7.40 -15.97 13.52
CA ARG A 124 -6.05 -16.11 14.10
C ARG A 124 -5.10 -16.81 13.13
N ILE A 125 -4.07 -16.09 12.70
CA ILE A 125 -3.12 -16.53 11.69
C ILE A 125 -2.14 -17.54 12.29
N ASN A 126 -1.88 -18.60 11.55
CA ASN A 126 -0.84 -19.59 11.80
C ASN A 126 -0.16 -19.95 10.48
N CYS A 127 0.96 -20.67 10.54
CA CYS A 127 1.72 -21.06 9.36
C CYS A 127 0.86 -21.81 8.32
N ALA A 128 0.01 -22.73 8.77
CA ALA A 128 -0.87 -23.50 7.88
C ALA A 128 -1.86 -22.62 7.10
N LYS A 129 -2.48 -21.62 7.75
CA LYS A 129 -3.40 -20.67 7.11
C LYS A 129 -2.69 -19.74 6.14
N ILE A 130 -1.45 -19.33 6.46
CA ILE A 130 -0.62 -18.56 5.52
C ILE A 130 -0.38 -19.39 4.26
N LEU A 131 0.09 -20.63 4.41
CA LEU A 131 0.34 -21.51 3.26
C LEU A 131 -0.94 -21.84 2.49
N CYS A 132 -2.06 -22.08 3.18
CA CYS A 132 -3.35 -22.32 2.56
C CYS A 132 -3.82 -21.11 1.76
N ALA A 133 -3.73 -19.90 2.31
CA ALA A 133 -4.07 -18.67 1.60
C ALA A 133 -3.16 -18.46 0.38
N SER A 134 -1.85 -18.69 0.52
CA SER A 134 -0.89 -18.62 -0.58
C SER A 134 -1.21 -19.64 -1.69
N ALA A 135 -1.58 -20.86 -1.32
CA ALA A 135 -1.98 -21.90 -2.25
C ALA A 135 -3.29 -21.54 -2.98
N VAL A 136 -4.32 -21.06 -2.27
CA VAL A 136 -5.58 -20.61 -2.86
C VAL A 136 -5.34 -19.48 -3.85
N ILE A 137 -4.54 -18.47 -3.49
CA ILE A 137 -4.20 -17.36 -4.39
C ILE A 137 -3.50 -17.88 -5.65
N LEU A 138 -2.57 -18.82 -5.51
CA LEU A 138 -1.88 -19.42 -6.65
C LEU A 138 -2.84 -20.24 -7.53
N THR A 139 -3.77 -20.99 -6.93
CA THR A 139 -4.81 -21.72 -7.66
C THR A 139 -5.73 -20.77 -8.44
N LEU A 140 -6.12 -19.63 -7.85
CA LEU A 140 -6.93 -18.61 -8.54
C LEU A 140 -6.19 -18.04 -9.75
N LEU A 141 -4.87 -17.86 -9.67
CA LEU A 141 -4.06 -17.45 -10.82
C LEU A 141 -4.03 -18.54 -11.92
N PHE A 142 -3.84 -19.81 -11.56
CA PHE A 142 -3.89 -20.90 -12.54
C PHE A 142 -5.25 -20.99 -13.23
N LEU A 143 -6.34 -20.82 -12.46
CA LEU A 143 -7.69 -20.75 -13.00
C LEU A 143 -7.81 -19.58 -14.00
N GLN A 144 -7.34 -18.39 -13.64
CA GLN A 144 -7.37 -17.23 -14.54
C GLN A 144 -6.60 -17.49 -15.83
N ILE A 145 -5.40 -18.07 -15.74
CA ILE A 145 -4.60 -18.41 -16.92
C ILE A 145 -5.37 -19.38 -17.83
N GLY A 146 -6.04 -20.38 -17.26
CA GLY A 146 -6.90 -21.30 -18.00
C GLY A 146 -8.07 -20.59 -18.70
N LEU A 147 -8.78 -19.70 -18.00
CA LEU A 147 -9.89 -18.93 -18.55
C LEU A 147 -9.44 -18.01 -19.71
N VAL A 148 -8.30 -17.33 -19.55
CA VAL A 148 -7.72 -16.47 -20.60
C VAL A 148 -7.35 -17.29 -21.82
N ARG A 149 -6.69 -18.44 -21.64
CA ARG A 149 -6.28 -19.33 -22.74
C ARG A 149 -7.46 -19.94 -23.49
N ASN A 150 -8.54 -20.27 -22.78
CA ASN A 150 -9.75 -20.81 -23.37
C ASN A 150 -10.62 -19.73 -24.06
N GLY A 151 -10.16 -18.48 -24.10
CA GLY A 151 -10.89 -17.40 -24.75
C GLY A 151 -12.17 -16.97 -24.02
N ALA A 152 -12.31 -17.28 -22.72
CA ALA A 152 -13.52 -16.98 -21.94
C ALA A 152 -13.86 -15.48 -21.89
N TYR A 153 -12.85 -14.62 -22.06
CA TYR A 153 -13.01 -13.16 -22.06
C TYR A 153 -13.09 -12.53 -23.46
N SER A 154 -13.13 -13.33 -24.53
CA SER A 154 -13.19 -12.85 -25.92
C SER A 154 -14.38 -11.92 -26.19
N THR A 155 -15.50 -12.15 -25.49
CA THR A 155 -16.74 -11.38 -25.64
C THR A 155 -16.81 -10.14 -24.75
N SER A 156 -15.96 -10.01 -23.72
CA SER A 156 -16.03 -8.91 -22.75
C SER A 156 -14.64 -8.43 -22.29
N PRO A 157 -13.99 -7.53 -23.06
CA PRO A 157 -12.67 -6.99 -22.71
C PRO A 157 -12.64 -6.25 -21.36
N GLN A 158 -13.76 -5.67 -20.93
CA GLN A 158 -13.88 -4.99 -19.64
C GLN A 158 -13.75 -5.98 -18.47
N THR A 159 -14.43 -7.13 -18.54
CA THR A 159 -14.33 -8.21 -17.55
C THR A 159 -12.88 -8.67 -17.41
N MET A 160 -12.16 -8.83 -18.53
CA MET A 160 -10.75 -9.21 -18.50
C MET A 160 -9.89 -8.21 -17.71
N LYS A 161 -10.11 -6.90 -17.91
CA LYS A 161 -9.38 -5.86 -17.18
C LYS A 161 -9.63 -5.92 -15.68
N VAL A 162 -10.90 -6.07 -15.28
CA VAL A 162 -11.30 -6.17 -13.87
C VAL A 162 -10.64 -7.39 -13.21
N VAL A 163 -10.76 -8.57 -13.83
CA VAL A 163 -10.20 -9.79 -13.27
C VAL A 163 -8.67 -9.72 -13.21
N ASN A 164 -8.01 -9.22 -14.27
CA ASN A 164 -6.56 -9.03 -14.26
C ASN A 164 -6.09 -8.06 -13.16
N SER A 165 -6.86 -7.00 -12.88
CA SER A 165 -6.56 -6.10 -11.76
C SER A 165 -6.69 -6.79 -10.41
N ILE A 166 -7.71 -7.63 -10.21
CA ILE A 166 -7.90 -8.38 -8.96
C ILE A 166 -6.78 -9.39 -8.75
N ILE A 167 -6.38 -10.09 -9.81
CA ILE A 167 -5.25 -11.01 -9.81
C ILE A 167 -3.96 -10.27 -9.47
N HIS A 168 -3.72 -9.11 -10.07
CA HIS A 168 -2.57 -8.28 -9.72
C HIS A 168 -2.52 -7.92 -8.22
N ASP A 169 -3.67 -7.57 -7.62
CA ASP A 169 -3.77 -7.28 -6.19
C ASP A 169 -3.45 -8.48 -5.29
N PHE A 170 -3.82 -9.71 -5.71
CA PHE A 170 -3.46 -10.92 -4.97
C PHE A 170 -1.95 -11.16 -4.89
N GLY A 171 -1.20 -10.75 -5.92
CA GLY A 171 0.26 -10.77 -5.89
C GLY A 171 0.82 -9.96 -4.71
N PHE A 172 0.30 -8.75 -4.46
CA PHE A 172 0.73 -7.95 -3.31
C PHE A 172 0.26 -8.53 -1.97
N MET A 173 -0.93 -9.15 -1.92
CA MET A 173 -1.38 -9.85 -0.70
C MET A 173 -0.47 -11.02 -0.32
N LEU A 174 0.10 -11.76 -1.29
CA LEU A 174 1.13 -12.77 -1.01
C LEU A 174 2.37 -12.15 -0.35
N PHE A 175 2.76 -10.95 -0.79
CA PHE A 175 3.87 -10.23 -0.16
C PHE A 175 3.54 -9.77 1.26
N MET A 176 2.30 -9.33 1.52
CA MET A 176 1.83 -9.04 2.89
C MET A 176 1.81 -10.29 3.77
N LEU A 177 1.47 -11.47 3.23
CA LEU A 177 1.56 -12.73 3.98
C LEU A 177 3.00 -13.08 4.40
N CYS A 178 4.01 -12.65 3.64
CA CYS A 178 5.42 -12.76 4.05
C CYS A 178 5.69 -11.96 5.34
N GLY A 179 5.11 -10.75 5.45
CA GLY A 179 5.16 -9.95 6.68
C GLY A 179 4.51 -10.67 7.87
N SER A 180 3.38 -11.35 7.64
CA SER A 180 2.73 -12.16 8.67
C SER A 180 3.58 -13.35 9.10
N ALA A 181 4.31 -13.98 8.18
CA ALA A 181 5.25 -15.05 8.51
C ALA A 181 6.45 -14.51 9.32
N LEU A 182 7.00 -13.35 8.97
CA LEU A 182 8.05 -12.67 9.74
C LEU A 182 7.61 -12.39 11.19
N TRP A 183 6.35 -12.00 11.40
CA TRP A 183 5.82 -11.80 12.74
C TRP A 183 5.85 -13.08 13.59
N ILE A 184 5.54 -14.23 13.00
CA ILE A 184 5.61 -15.54 13.68
C ILE A 184 7.06 -15.86 14.06
N ILE A 185 8.02 -15.67 13.13
CA ILE A 185 9.45 -15.94 13.34
C ILE A 185 10.02 -15.15 14.52
N ILE A 186 9.67 -13.86 14.61
CA ILE A 186 10.22 -12.94 15.61
C ILE A 186 9.59 -13.19 16.98
N ASN A 187 8.27 -13.37 17.05
CA ASN A 187 7.54 -13.38 18.32
C ASN A 187 7.29 -14.78 18.91
N HIS A 188 7.51 -15.85 18.15
CA HIS A 188 7.31 -17.22 18.63
C HIS A 188 8.59 -18.05 18.43
N SER A 189 9.46 -18.07 19.44
CA SER A 189 10.75 -18.78 19.41
C SER A 189 10.60 -20.27 19.06
N GLU A 190 9.62 -20.96 19.64
CA GLU A 190 9.33 -22.37 19.41
C GLU A 190 8.95 -22.69 17.95
N ARG A 191 8.38 -21.72 17.24
CA ARG A 191 7.89 -21.89 15.86
C ARG A 191 8.81 -21.23 14.83
N ARG A 192 10.02 -20.84 15.22
CA ARG A 192 10.95 -20.10 14.36
C ARG A 192 11.26 -20.85 13.06
N LEU A 193 11.57 -22.15 13.15
CA LEU A 193 11.86 -22.98 11.97
C LEU A 193 10.64 -23.07 11.04
N VAL A 194 9.46 -23.37 11.60
CA VAL A 194 8.21 -23.48 10.83
C VAL A 194 7.85 -22.13 10.19
N GLY A 195 8.05 -21.02 10.91
CA GLY A 195 7.88 -19.67 10.41
C GLY A 195 8.83 -19.35 9.26
N ALA A 196 10.11 -19.71 9.38
CA ALA A 196 11.12 -19.51 8.34
C ALA A 196 10.81 -20.32 7.08
N VAL A 197 10.42 -21.59 7.22
CA VAL A 197 9.94 -22.42 6.12
C VAL A 197 8.70 -21.81 5.46
N THR A 198 7.75 -21.32 6.27
CA THR A 198 6.53 -20.65 5.77
C THR A 198 6.86 -19.39 4.96
N LEU A 199 7.79 -18.58 5.45
CA LEU A 199 8.27 -17.38 4.75
C LEU A 199 8.92 -17.74 3.42
N LEU A 200 9.85 -18.71 3.42
CA LEU A 200 10.54 -19.16 2.21
C LEU A 200 9.55 -19.71 1.18
N LEU A 201 8.62 -20.57 1.58
CA LEU A 201 7.58 -21.11 0.70
C LEU A 201 6.68 -20.01 0.13
N THR A 202 6.28 -19.03 0.96
CA THR A 202 5.44 -17.91 0.49
C THR A 202 6.20 -17.01 -0.48
N LEU A 203 7.49 -16.77 -0.26
CA LEU A 203 8.36 -16.04 -1.21
C LEU A 203 8.52 -16.81 -2.52
N ILE A 204 8.71 -18.13 -2.48
CA ILE A 204 8.76 -18.98 -3.68
C ILE A 204 7.44 -18.87 -4.44
N VAL A 205 6.31 -19.01 -3.76
CA VAL A 205 4.97 -18.86 -4.36
C VAL A 205 4.81 -17.48 -4.99
N TYR A 206 5.22 -16.41 -4.32
CA TYR A 206 5.20 -15.05 -4.87
C TYR A 206 6.04 -14.93 -6.16
N ASN A 207 7.26 -15.47 -6.17
CA ASN A 207 8.13 -15.38 -7.34
C ASN A 207 7.60 -16.22 -8.52
N ILE A 208 6.99 -17.39 -8.25
CA ILE A 208 6.27 -18.18 -9.26
C ILE A 208 5.07 -17.39 -9.78
N TYR A 209 4.27 -16.80 -8.89
CA TYR A 209 3.11 -16.00 -9.22
C TYR A 209 3.47 -14.84 -10.17
N ARG A 210 4.52 -14.09 -9.82
CA ARG A 210 5.08 -13.01 -10.63
C ARG A 210 5.51 -13.51 -12.00
N TYR A 211 6.29 -14.59 -12.05
CA TYR A 211 6.76 -15.20 -13.30
C TYR A 211 5.59 -15.58 -14.23
N LEU A 212 4.54 -16.19 -13.67
CA LEU A 212 3.36 -16.57 -14.44
C LEU A 212 2.56 -15.37 -14.95
N CYS A 213 2.41 -14.31 -14.16
CA CYS A 213 1.73 -13.08 -14.60
C CYS A 213 2.44 -12.42 -15.79
N ILE A 214 3.76 -12.28 -15.71
CA ILE A 214 4.56 -11.64 -16.75
C ILE A 214 4.60 -12.52 -18.01
N ASN A 215 4.98 -13.79 -17.87
CA ASN A 215 5.32 -14.63 -19.03
C ASN A 215 4.14 -15.39 -19.62
N LYS A 216 3.08 -15.66 -18.86
CA LYS A 216 1.92 -16.42 -19.35
C LYS A 216 0.70 -15.56 -19.65
N MET A 217 0.56 -14.41 -19.00
CA MET A 217 -0.57 -13.50 -19.24
C MET A 217 -0.16 -12.19 -19.91
N GLY A 218 1.15 -11.92 -20.10
CA GLY A 218 1.62 -10.67 -20.69
C GLY A 218 1.25 -9.45 -19.86
N ILE A 219 0.95 -9.62 -18.56
CA ILE A 219 0.64 -8.51 -17.67
C ILE A 219 1.95 -7.82 -17.34
N HIS A 220 2.19 -6.67 -17.95
CA HIS A 220 3.27 -5.78 -17.53
C HIS A 220 2.94 -5.21 -16.16
N LEU A 221 3.54 -5.78 -15.10
CA LEU A 221 3.48 -5.22 -13.76
C LEU A 221 4.29 -3.90 -13.76
N SER A 222 3.62 -2.78 -13.97
CA SER A 222 4.23 -1.44 -13.91
C SER A 222 4.78 -1.08 -12.52
N GLN A 223 4.48 -1.91 -11.52
CA GLN A 223 4.90 -1.79 -10.12
C GLN A 223 5.33 -3.16 -9.58
N ASP A 224 6.29 -3.79 -10.27
CA ASP A 224 6.74 -5.13 -9.92
C ASP A 224 7.68 -5.15 -8.70
N ILE A 225 7.36 -5.96 -7.69
CA ILE A 225 8.28 -6.25 -6.58
C ILE A 225 9.22 -7.39 -7.03
N ASN A 226 10.19 -7.01 -7.85
CA ASN A 226 11.22 -7.90 -8.36
C ASN A 226 12.12 -8.43 -7.22
N PHE A 227 12.98 -9.40 -7.54
CA PHE A 227 13.87 -10.02 -6.55
C PHE A 227 14.79 -8.99 -5.85
N SER A 228 15.34 -8.03 -6.60
CA SER A 228 16.16 -6.95 -6.03
C SER A 228 15.40 -6.10 -5.03
N THR A 229 14.14 -5.76 -5.33
CA THR A 229 13.26 -5.01 -4.42
C THR A 229 13.00 -5.82 -3.15
N GLN A 230 12.71 -7.12 -3.27
CA GLN A 230 12.51 -8.00 -2.10
C GLN A 230 13.74 -8.00 -1.19
N LEU A 231 14.94 -8.09 -1.78
CA LEU A 231 16.20 -8.07 -1.05
C LEU A 231 16.42 -6.73 -0.33
N ILE A 232 16.29 -5.60 -1.05
CA ILE A 232 16.46 -4.25 -0.49
C ILE A 232 15.46 -4.00 0.65
N VAL A 233 14.18 -4.33 0.43
CA VAL A 233 13.11 -4.17 1.42
C VAL A 233 13.37 -5.03 2.65
N SER A 234 13.84 -6.27 2.46
CA SER A 234 14.19 -7.17 3.58
C SER A 234 15.38 -6.66 4.38
N LEU A 235 16.40 -6.09 3.71
CA LEU A 235 17.55 -5.46 4.36
C LEU A 235 17.13 -4.23 5.17
N ILE A 236 16.32 -3.34 4.58
CA ILE A 236 15.80 -2.15 5.28
C ILE A 236 14.95 -2.56 6.49
N PHE A 237 14.03 -3.50 6.31
CA PHE A 237 13.19 -4.00 7.39
C PHE A 237 14.02 -4.67 8.51
N GLY A 238 15.01 -5.48 8.14
CA GLY A 238 15.94 -6.08 9.08
C GLY A 238 16.76 -5.05 9.85
N LEU A 239 17.24 -4.00 9.18
CA LEU A 239 17.94 -2.88 9.81
C LEU A 239 17.02 -2.16 10.82
N CYS A 240 15.76 -1.91 10.47
CA CYS A 240 14.79 -1.31 11.39
C CYS A 240 14.60 -2.18 12.65
N LEU A 241 14.53 -3.51 12.51
CA LEU A 241 14.43 -4.42 13.66
C LEU A 241 15.71 -4.43 14.52
N LEU A 242 16.89 -4.34 13.90
CA LEU A 242 18.15 -4.24 14.63
C LEU A 242 18.22 -2.92 15.41
N VAL A 243 17.84 -1.80 14.79
CA VAL A 243 17.76 -0.49 15.46
C VAL A 243 16.79 -0.57 16.65
N GLN A 244 15.61 -1.17 16.47
CA GLN A 244 14.65 -1.36 17.56
C GLN A 244 15.23 -2.22 18.71
N LYS A 245 16.03 -3.24 18.38
CA LYS A 245 16.66 -4.13 19.37
C LYS A 245 17.77 -3.43 20.18
N TYR A 246 18.62 -2.64 19.51
CA TYR A 246 19.78 -2.00 20.15
C TYR A 246 19.45 -0.63 20.78
N PHE A 247 18.40 0.05 20.31
CA PHE A 247 17.93 1.32 20.86
C PHE A 247 16.47 1.20 21.34
N PRO A 248 16.21 0.43 22.42
CA PRO A 248 14.85 0.17 22.90
C PRO A 248 14.23 1.37 23.64
N TYR A 249 15.05 2.31 24.12
CA TYR A 249 14.60 3.43 24.93
C TYR A 249 14.17 4.62 24.08
N GLU A 250 13.17 5.36 24.57
CA GLU A 250 12.72 6.59 23.93
C GLU A 250 13.80 7.67 24.02
N ASN A 251 14.47 7.92 22.91
CA ASN A 251 15.36 9.04 22.71
C ASN A 251 14.62 10.19 21.99
N VAL A 252 15.26 11.36 21.92
CA VAL A 252 14.72 12.53 21.19
C VAL A 252 14.39 12.16 19.74
N VAL A 253 15.26 11.38 19.08
CA VAL A 253 15.06 10.92 17.70
C VAL A 253 13.79 10.07 17.58
N THR A 254 13.61 9.04 18.42
CA THR A 254 12.42 8.18 18.37
C THR A 254 11.14 8.96 18.68
N ARG A 255 11.21 9.95 19.57
CA ARG A 255 10.08 10.83 19.87
C ARG A 255 9.70 11.68 18.66
N THR A 256 10.67 12.31 18.00
CA THR A 256 10.44 13.09 16.78
C THR A 256 9.88 12.23 15.65
N VAL A 257 10.45 11.04 15.44
CA VAL A 257 9.95 10.07 14.46
C VAL A 257 8.52 9.64 14.78
N CYS A 258 8.18 9.43 16.05
CA CYS A 258 6.82 9.09 16.48
C CYS A 258 5.83 10.23 16.22
N VAL A 259 6.22 11.49 16.47
CA VAL A 259 5.37 12.65 16.17
C VAL A 259 5.14 12.78 14.67
N LEU A 260 6.18 12.62 13.85
CA LEU A 260 6.07 12.65 12.40
C LEU A 260 5.26 11.46 11.87
N SER A 261 5.39 10.28 12.47
CA SER A 261 4.69 9.07 12.03
C SER A 261 3.18 9.19 12.18
N ASN A 262 2.69 9.98 13.15
CA ASN A 262 1.26 10.24 13.32
C ASN A 262 0.63 10.90 12.08
N VAL A 263 1.35 11.78 11.39
CA VAL A 263 0.85 12.53 10.23
C VAL A 263 1.03 11.76 8.91
N THR A 264 1.77 10.64 8.92
CA THR A 264 2.16 9.94 7.70
C THR A 264 1.01 9.46 6.84
N TYR A 265 -0.14 9.10 7.43
CA TYR A 265 -1.29 8.66 6.65
C TYR A 265 -1.94 9.80 5.87
N SER A 266 -2.22 10.92 6.54
CA SER A 266 -2.66 12.16 5.89
C SER A 266 -1.67 12.63 4.82
N LEU A 267 -0.36 12.60 5.12
CA LEU A 267 0.69 12.96 4.16
C LEU A 267 0.69 12.04 2.94
N TYR A 268 0.61 10.73 3.16
CA TYR A 268 0.56 9.73 2.11
C TYR A 268 -0.66 9.94 1.18
N LEU A 269 -1.83 10.30 1.70
CA LEU A 269 -3.01 10.55 0.88
C LEU A 269 -2.91 11.85 0.06
N LEU A 270 -2.32 12.89 0.64
CA LEU A 270 -2.32 14.23 0.03
C LEU A 270 -1.09 14.51 -0.85
N HIS A 271 0.03 13.83 -0.64
CA HIS A 271 1.31 14.23 -1.25
C HIS A 271 1.31 14.24 -2.78
N VAL A 272 0.61 13.33 -3.44
CA VAL A 272 0.56 13.31 -4.91
C VAL A 272 -0.25 14.51 -5.41
N SER A 273 -1.52 14.61 -5.01
CA SER A 273 -2.41 15.66 -5.53
C SER A 273 -1.95 17.06 -5.13
N LEU A 274 -1.64 17.29 -3.85
CA LEU A 274 -1.14 18.60 -3.40
C LEU A 274 0.29 18.85 -3.85
N GLY A 275 1.16 17.83 -3.84
CA GLY A 275 2.55 17.99 -4.25
C GLY A 275 2.67 18.40 -5.71
N PHE A 276 2.01 17.68 -6.63
CA PHE A 276 2.01 18.07 -8.05
C PHE A 276 1.35 19.42 -8.29
N PHE A 277 0.24 19.71 -7.60
CA PHE A 277 -0.40 21.03 -7.67
C PHE A 277 0.56 22.15 -7.26
N LEU A 278 1.17 22.06 -6.08
CA LEU A 278 2.10 23.08 -5.59
C LEU A 278 3.36 23.17 -6.45
N LEU A 279 3.91 22.04 -6.91
CA LEU A 279 5.04 22.03 -7.86
C LEU A 279 4.69 22.78 -9.14
N SER A 280 3.51 22.52 -9.72
CA SER A 280 3.07 23.20 -10.95
C SER A 280 2.93 24.71 -10.79
N ARG A 281 2.60 25.21 -9.60
CA ARG A 281 2.41 26.63 -9.32
C ARG A 281 3.72 27.33 -8.95
N LEU A 282 4.52 26.71 -8.09
CA LEU A 282 5.73 27.31 -7.53
C LEU A 282 6.95 27.16 -8.43
N ARG A 283 6.95 26.25 -9.41
CA ARG A 283 8.06 26.10 -10.38
C ARG A 283 8.35 27.35 -11.22
N HIS A 284 7.39 28.27 -11.31
CA HIS A 284 7.53 29.54 -12.05
C HIS A 284 8.13 30.66 -11.18
N VAL A 285 8.24 30.44 -9.87
CA VAL A 285 8.71 31.43 -8.89
C VAL A 285 10.04 31.00 -8.29
N ILE A 286 10.28 29.69 -8.15
CA ILE A 286 11.50 29.12 -7.57
C ILE A 286 12.27 28.36 -8.65
N ASP A 287 13.39 28.93 -9.12
CA ASP A 287 14.22 28.30 -10.16
C ASP A 287 15.01 27.09 -9.63
N ASN A 288 15.43 27.12 -8.35
CA ASN A 288 16.19 26.04 -7.74
C ASN A 288 15.27 24.85 -7.41
N GLN A 289 15.48 23.74 -8.12
CA GLN A 289 14.66 22.52 -8.01
C GLN A 289 14.68 21.88 -6.62
N TYR A 290 15.83 21.93 -5.92
CA TYR A 290 15.94 21.38 -4.56
C TYR A 290 15.20 22.23 -3.54
N LEU A 291 15.31 23.56 -3.67
CA LEU A 291 14.57 24.50 -2.83
C LEU A 291 13.06 24.36 -3.05
N LEU A 292 12.63 24.25 -4.32
CA LEU A 292 11.23 24.02 -4.68
C LEU A 292 10.71 22.73 -4.03
N LEU A 293 11.45 21.61 -4.14
CA LEU A 293 11.06 20.34 -3.53
C LEU A 293 10.96 20.43 -2.01
N ALA A 294 11.92 21.10 -1.35
CA ALA A 294 11.91 21.29 0.10
C ALA A 294 10.69 22.11 0.54
N VAL A 295 10.42 23.23 -0.14
CA VAL A 295 9.26 24.10 0.13
C VAL A 295 7.96 23.33 -0.03
N VAL A 296 7.78 22.63 -1.16
CA VAL A 296 6.56 21.83 -1.39
C VAL A 296 6.40 20.75 -0.32
N THR A 297 7.46 20.03 0.02
CA THR A 297 7.42 18.97 1.05
C THR A 297 6.99 19.54 2.41
N ILE A 298 7.51 20.70 2.79
CA ILE A 298 7.13 21.38 4.04
C ILE A 298 5.65 21.77 3.98
N PHE A 299 5.19 22.43 2.92
CA PHE A 299 3.79 22.85 2.79
C PHE A 299 2.82 21.67 2.82
N VAL A 300 3.10 20.60 2.07
CA VAL A 300 2.27 19.40 2.08
C VAL A 300 2.26 18.76 3.47
N THR A 301 3.40 18.70 4.16
CA THR A 301 3.47 18.14 5.53
C THR A 301 2.69 18.98 6.53
N LEU A 302 2.73 20.31 6.41
CA LEU A 302 1.95 21.23 7.25
C LEU A 302 0.45 21.05 7.02
N ILE A 303 -0.01 21.03 5.77
CA ILE A 303 -1.41 20.78 5.44
C ILE A 303 -1.85 19.41 5.97
N SER A 304 -0.99 18.39 5.81
CA SER A 304 -1.25 17.04 6.31
C SER A 304 -1.35 17.00 7.84
N SER A 305 -0.56 17.80 8.54
CA SER A 305 -0.62 17.91 10.01
C SER A 305 -1.94 18.53 10.47
N VAL A 306 -2.45 19.50 9.72
CA VAL A 306 -3.77 20.11 9.95
C VAL A 306 -4.87 19.07 9.72
N THR A 307 -4.89 18.39 8.57
CA THR A 307 -5.92 17.39 8.26
C THR A 307 -5.86 16.19 9.21
N TYR A 308 -4.66 15.79 9.66
CA TYR A 308 -4.49 14.78 10.69
C TYR A 308 -5.25 15.17 11.97
N ARG A 309 -5.05 16.39 12.46
CA ARG A 309 -5.65 16.85 13.72
C ARG A 309 -7.17 17.00 13.63
N PHE A 310 -7.70 17.46 12.49
CA PHE A 310 -9.12 17.78 12.35
C PHE A 310 -9.98 16.66 11.74
N ILE A 311 -9.39 15.71 11.02
CA ILE A 311 -10.13 14.68 10.28
C ILE A 311 -9.70 13.28 10.73
N GLU A 312 -8.40 12.97 10.63
CA GLU A 312 -7.88 11.64 10.89
C GLU A 312 -7.98 11.25 12.38
N ALA A 313 -7.49 12.10 13.29
CA ALA A 313 -7.49 11.84 14.72
C ALA A 313 -8.91 11.77 15.33
N PRO A 314 -9.87 12.65 14.96
CA PRO A 314 -11.26 12.50 15.35
C PRO A 314 -11.90 11.22 14.81
N GLY A 315 -11.67 10.88 13.54
CA GLY A 315 -12.15 9.64 12.94
C GLY A 315 -11.69 8.39 13.71
N ASN A 316 -10.39 8.32 13.99
CA ASN A 316 -9.79 7.27 14.82
C ASN A 316 -10.42 7.21 16.22
N SER A 317 -10.72 8.36 16.82
CA SER A 317 -11.31 8.43 18.16
C SER A 317 -12.75 7.91 18.18
N ILE A 318 -13.54 8.18 17.14
CA ILE A 318 -14.90 7.63 16.98
C ILE A 318 -14.82 6.09 16.89
N GLY A 319 -13.91 5.56 16.08
CA GLY A 319 -13.70 4.11 15.95
C GLY A 319 -13.33 3.43 17.27
N LYS A 320 -12.50 4.08 18.10
CA LYS A 320 -12.16 3.59 19.46
C LYS A 320 -13.36 3.59 20.39
N LYS A 321 -14.17 4.66 20.40
CA LYS A 321 -15.39 4.74 21.23
C LYS A 321 -16.40 3.65 20.86
N LEU A 322 -16.57 3.37 19.57
CA LEU A 322 -17.49 2.33 19.09
C LEU A 322 -17.03 0.92 19.51
N GLN A 323 -15.72 0.65 19.48
CA GLN A 323 -15.16 -0.62 19.95
C GLN A 323 -15.38 -0.86 21.45
N LEU A 324 -15.32 0.18 22.27
CA LEU A 324 -15.57 0.06 23.71
C LEU A 324 -17.02 -0.33 24.01
N ARG A 325 -17.99 0.16 23.22
CA ARG A 325 -19.39 -0.24 23.34
C ARG A 325 -19.60 -1.71 22.99
N LEU A 326 -18.96 -2.19 21.92
CA LEU A 326 -18.97 -3.59 21.50
C LEU A 326 -18.21 -4.57 22.42
N LYS A 327 -17.63 -4.11 23.53
CA LYS A 327 -17.07 -4.99 24.57
C LYS A 327 -18.05 -5.22 25.73
N ILE A 328 -19.09 -4.39 25.82
CA ILE A 328 -20.07 -4.41 26.92
C ILE A 328 -21.24 -5.34 26.55
N ASP A 329 -21.44 -5.60 25.26
CA ASP A 329 -22.38 -6.58 24.68
C ASP A 329 -21.69 -7.93 24.39
#